data_AF-A0A094A5H5-F1
#
_entry.id   AF-A0A094A5H5-F1
#
_cell.length_a   1.000
_cell.length_b   1.000
_cell.length_c   1.000
_cell.angle_alpha   90.00
_cell.angle_beta   90.00
_cell.angle_gamma   90.00
#
_symmetry.space_group_name_H-M   'P 1'
#
loop_
_entity.id
_entity.type
_entity.pdbx_description
1 polymer ?
#
loop_
_entity_poly.entity_id
_entity_poly.type
_entity_poly.pdbx_seq_one_letter_code
_entity_poly.pdbx_strand_id
1 'polypeptide(L)'
;HLTHPTPSERRITWLNSSADWGAALPTPTYIERESHLCSASTLAASGGITHWILVDASLPADARPVLATAESLRKRTLVASPEGVVHEAVSHGIGSVFCYPEYRGKGYASRMMTELGEVLKGWQAEESRDRKEVVFSKLYSDIGRGFYGRHGWMPFPSGHVEFPAVAAAREEGSGKGVKRLVTEDLKELCEADEGMLKALMERPRGDGKTTVAIPPDAAHFAWHRAREEFVTQVLFGRVPEVRGALVGEVGSRVWAVWTRGFYGKKDEPKKNTLYILRLVVEEEMKGGKADEDVLARQLADVVGVAREEAREWGCGKVEVWNPSASVCGALEKVGGTKVDREKQGIASVMWYGKEGEEIEWLANEKYAWC
;
A
#
# COMPACT_ATOMS: atom_id res chain seq x y z
N HIS A 1 -3.93 22.61 17.76
CA HIS A 1 -3.66 23.21 16.44
C HIS A 1 -2.83 22.22 15.66
N LEU A 2 -3.27 21.85 14.46
CA LEU A 2 -2.51 21.01 13.54
C LEU A 2 -1.43 21.84 12.84
N THR A 3 -0.20 21.34 12.86
CA THR A 3 0.97 22.03 12.29
C THR A 3 2.06 21.01 11.92
N HIS A 4 3.19 21.50 11.44
CA HIS A 4 4.35 20.68 11.11
C HIS A 4 5.34 20.61 12.28
N PRO A 5 5.95 19.44 12.53
CA PRO A 5 6.96 19.30 13.56
C PRO A 5 8.28 19.95 13.16
N THR A 6 9.02 20.45 14.16
CA THR A 6 10.47 20.68 14.03
C THR A 6 11.22 19.34 13.82
N PRO A 7 12.50 19.35 13.42
CA PRO A 7 13.29 18.12 13.39
C PRO A 7 13.35 17.38 14.73
N SER A 8 13.40 18.11 15.85
CA SER A 8 13.41 17.55 17.20
C SER A 8 12.06 16.94 17.57
N GLU A 9 10.95 17.66 17.34
CA GLU A 9 9.59 17.15 17.54
C GLU A 9 9.32 15.90 16.69
N ARG A 10 9.79 15.86 15.43
CA ARG A 10 9.68 14.68 14.56
C ARG A 10 10.44 13.49 15.11
N ARG A 11 11.67 13.69 15.59
CA ARG A 11 12.46 12.62 16.22
C ARG A 11 11.76 12.07 17.47
N ILE A 12 11.12 12.93 18.27
CA ILE A 12 10.34 12.53 19.45
C ILE A 12 9.11 11.71 19.02
N THR A 13 8.43 12.10 17.95
CA THR A 13 7.33 11.30 17.37
C THR A 13 7.76 9.90 17.01
N TRP A 14 8.86 9.73 16.28
CA TRP A 14 9.37 8.40 15.93
C TRP A 14 9.82 7.61 17.16
N LEU A 15 10.45 8.26 18.15
CA LEU A 15 10.81 7.60 19.40
C LEU A 15 9.58 7.01 20.10
N ASN A 16 8.51 7.79 20.24
CA ASN A 16 7.30 7.38 20.95
C ASN A 16 6.48 6.32 20.20
N SER A 17 6.52 6.31 18.86
CA SER A 17 5.81 5.30 18.06
C SER A 17 6.63 4.03 17.78
N SER A 18 7.92 4.01 18.15
CA SER A 18 8.83 2.91 17.84
C SER A 18 8.41 1.55 18.39
N ALA A 19 7.71 1.52 19.54
CA ALA A 19 7.21 0.28 20.12
C ALA A 19 6.13 -0.38 19.24
N ASP A 20 5.29 0.43 18.58
CA ASP A 20 4.18 -0.05 17.77
C ASP A 20 4.60 -0.35 16.32
N TRP A 21 5.51 0.44 15.74
CA TRP A 21 5.86 0.36 14.30
C TRP A 21 7.30 -0.05 14.01
N GLY A 22 8.10 -0.21 15.06
CA GLY A 22 9.51 -0.62 15.00
C GLY A 22 9.75 -2.08 15.33
N ALA A 23 8.73 -2.93 15.40
CA ALA A 23 8.82 -4.31 15.89
C ALA A 23 10.02 -5.14 15.35
N ALA A 24 10.47 -4.89 14.12
CA ALA A 24 11.61 -5.56 13.51
C ALA A 24 13.00 -5.07 13.98
N LEU A 25 13.11 -3.82 14.47
CA LEU A 25 14.36 -3.08 14.61
C LEU A 25 14.53 -2.52 16.04
N PRO A 26 15.76 -2.40 16.55
CA PRO A 26 16.03 -1.56 17.72
C PRO A 26 15.60 -0.11 17.46
N THR A 27 15.14 0.59 18.50
CA THR A 27 14.62 1.97 18.38
C THR A 27 15.54 2.94 17.63
N PRO A 28 16.87 3.01 17.87
CA PRO A 28 17.74 3.89 17.10
C PRO A 28 17.71 3.58 15.59
N THR A 29 17.77 2.30 15.23
CA THR A 29 17.75 1.83 13.84
C THR A 29 16.37 2.01 13.19
N TYR A 30 15.29 1.91 13.96
CA TYR A 30 13.95 2.30 13.49
C TYR A 30 13.90 3.78 13.12
N ILE A 31 14.45 4.68 13.96
CA ILE A 31 14.49 6.12 13.67
C ILE A 31 15.32 6.40 12.41
N GLU A 32 16.45 5.71 12.23
CA GLU A 32 17.25 5.80 11.00
C GLU A 32 16.45 5.35 9.76
N ARG A 33 15.66 4.28 9.87
CA ARG A 33 14.76 3.83 8.80
C ARG A 33 13.74 4.91 8.43
N GLU A 34 13.05 5.50 9.41
CA GLU A 34 12.04 6.53 9.12
C GLU A 34 12.69 7.76 8.45
N SER A 35 13.87 8.16 8.92
CA SER A 35 14.64 9.23 8.28
C SER A 35 15.07 8.87 6.86
N HIS A 36 15.51 7.64 6.62
CA HIS A 36 15.88 7.17 5.28
C HIS A 36 14.68 7.21 4.32
N LEU A 37 13.52 6.72 4.77
CA LEU A 37 12.29 6.66 3.96
C LEU A 37 11.77 8.03 3.53
N CYS A 38 12.11 9.11 4.24
CA CYS A 38 11.78 10.47 3.84
C CYS A 38 12.47 10.94 2.54
N SER A 39 13.49 10.22 2.05
CA SER A 39 14.29 10.65 0.89
C SER A 39 14.71 9.52 -0.05
N ALA A 40 14.46 8.25 0.32
CA ALA A 40 14.95 7.08 -0.41
C ALA A 40 14.28 6.85 -1.79
N SER A 41 13.17 7.52 -2.08
CA SER A 41 12.51 7.45 -3.38
C SER A 41 11.96 8.81 -3.80
N THR A 42 11.74 8.98 -5.11
CA THR A 42 11.10 10.18 -5.67
C THR A 42 9.67 10.37 -5.16
N LEU A 43 9.01 9.30 -4.69
CA LEU A 43 7.68 9.39 -4.08
C LEU A 43 7.71 10.13 -2.75
N ALA A 44 8.75 9.93 -1.94
CA ALA A 44 8.85 10.53 -0.60
C ALA A 44 9.68 11.82 -0.58
N ALA A 45 10.67 11.94 -1.47
CA ALA A 45 11.54 13.10 -1.58
C ALA A 45 10.77 14.38 -1.97
N SER A 46 11.44 15.53 -1.86
CA SER A 46 10.92 16.83 -2.30
C SER A 46 9.54 17.18 -1.71
N GLY A 47 9.30 16.81 -0.45
CA GLY A 47 8.03 17.08 0.24
C GLY A 47 6.92 16.08 -0.06
N GLY A 48 7.21 14.94 -0.69
CA GLY A 48 6.25 13.86 -0.90
C GLY A 48 5.66 13.32 0.39
N ILE A 49 6.48 13.17 1.45
CA ILE A 49 5.99 12.91 2.82
C ILE A 49 5.89 14.22 3.60
N THR A 50 4.69 14.50 4.10
CA THR A 50 4.42 15.59 5.05
C THR A 50 4.14 15.03 6.43
N HIS A 51 4.79 15.58 7.46
CA HIS A 51 4.59 15.19 8.84
C HIS A 51 3.66 16.19 9.54
N TRP A 52 2.75 15.68 10.35
CA TRP A 52 1.71 16.44 11.03
C TRP A 52 1.75 16.17 12.53
N ILE A 53 1.63 17.21 13.32
CA ILE A 53 1.48 17.13 14.77
C ILE A 53 0.32 18.01 15.24
N LEU A 54 -0.46 17.49 16.18
CA LEU A 54 -1.41 18.27 16.94
C LEU A 54 -0.73 18.76 18.21
N VAL A 55 -0.71 20.07 18.42
CA VAL A 55 -0.02 20.72 19.55
C VAL A 55 -0.90 21.74 20.26
N ASP A 56 -0.45 22.15 21.44
CA ASP A 56 -0.88 23.40 22.07
C ASP A 56 -0.19 24.59 21.39
N ALA A 57 -0.97 25.47 20.77
CA ALA A 57 -0.45 26.63 20.04
C ALA A 57 0.00 27.79 20.94
N SER A 58 -0.33 27.75 22.24
CA SER A 58 0.09 28.77 23.21
C SER A 58 1.56 28.64 23.62
N LEU A 59 2.18 27.49 23.31
CA LEU A 59 3.56 27.18 23.65
C LEU A 59 4.46 27.23 22.41
N PRO A 60 5.73 27.67 22.55
CA PRO A 60 6.65 27.72 21.43
C PRO A 60 7.02 26.32 20.93
N ALA A 61 7.50 26.25 19.69
CA ALA A 61 8.03 25.02 19.11
C ALA A 61 9.15 24.44 20.00
N ASP A 62 9.28 23.12 20.02
CA ASP A 62 10.19 22.36 20.91
C ASP A 62 9.89 22.45 22.42
N ALA A 63 8.99 23.33 22.86
CA ALA A 63 8.50 23.40 24.25
C ALA A 63 7.03 22.96 24.40
N ARG A 64 6.31 22.84 23.28
CA ARG A 64 4.90 22.43 23.24
C ARG A 64 4.76 20.90 23.25
N PRO A 65 3.74 20.34 23.92
CA PRO A 65 3.49 18.91 23.88
C PRO A 65 2.97 18.49 22.51
N VAL A 66 3.47 17.35 22.02
CA VAL A 66 2.92 16.66 20.85
C VAL A 66 1.78 15.76 21.32
N LEU A 67 0.54 16.16 21.01
CA LEU A 67 -0.68 15.51 21.52
C LEU A 67 -1.12 14.33 20.64
N ALA A 68 -0.89 14.43 19.34
CA ALA A 68 -1.13 13.39 18.35
C ALA A 68 -0.28 13.65 17.10
N THR A 69 -0.01 12.61 16.31
CA THR A 69 0.87 12.66 15.13
C THR A 69 0.29 11.87 13.97
N ALA A 70 0.65 12.24 12.75
CA ALA A 70 0.33 11.52 11.52
C ALA A 70 1.31 11.92 10.42
N GLU A 71 1.38 11.13 9.38
CA GLU A 71 2.12 11.44 8.16
C GLU A 71 1.16 11.34 6.97
N SER A 72 1.33 12.19 5.97
CA SER A 72 0.65 12.04 4.67
C SER A 72 1.69 11.90 3.57
N LEU A 73 1.53 10.88 2.73
CA LEU A 73 2.34 10.64 1.56
C LEU A 73 1.54 10.97 0.31
N ARG A 74 2.01 11.93 -0.47
CA ARG A 74 1.42 12.36 -1.73
C ARG A 74 1.45 11.23 -2.75
N LYS A 75 0.35 11.07 -3.50
CA LYS A 75 0.16 10.03 -4.52
C LYS A 75 -0.33 10.66 -5.81
N ARG A 76 0.33 10.31 -6.93
CA ARG A 76 -0.28 10.48 -8.25
C ARG A 76 -1.52 9.59 -8.31
N THR A 77 -2.60 10.11 -8.89
CA THR A 77 -3.88 9.43 -8.92
C THR A 77 -4.51 9.61 -10.29
N LEU A 78 -5.04 8.54 -10.87
CA LEU A 78 -5.86 8.58 -12.06
C LEU A 78 -7.33 8.64 -11.63
N VAL A 79 -8.11 9.47 -12.30
CA VAL A 79 -9.56 9.61 -12.10
C VAL A 79 -10.24 9.48 -13.44
N ALA A 80 -11.25 8.62 -13.53
CA ALA A 80 -12.12 8.50 -14.69
C ALA A 80 -13.53 8.93 -14.33
N SER A 81 -14.09 9.84 -15.11
CA SER A 81 -15.52 10.15 -15.01
C SER A 81 -16.37 8.94 -15.42
N PRO A 82 -17.68 8.92 -15.11
CA PRO A 82 -18.58 7.85 -15.55
C PRO A 82 -18.58 7.63 -17.07
N GLU A 83 -18.24 8.66 -17.85
CA GLU A 83 -18.12 8.63 -19.31
C GLU A 83 -16.76 8.10 -19.81
N GLY A 84 -15.85 7.71 -18.92
CA GLY A 84 -14.52 7.18 -19.27
C GLY A 84 -13.48 8.26 -19.59
N VAL A 85 -13.71 9.52 -19.22
CA VAL A 85 -12.70 10.58 -19.41
C VAL A 85 -11.69 10.52 -18.27
N VAL A 86 -10.46 10.13 -18.58
CA VAL A 86 -9.37 9.98 -17.60
C VAL A 86 -8.52 11.25 -17.51
N HIS A 87 -8.27 11.70 -16.28
CA HIS A 87 -7.30 12.76 -15.96
C HIS A 87 -6.47 12.42 -14.72
N GLU A 88 -5.39 13.17 -14.51
CA GLU A 88 -4.48 13.03 -13.38
C GLU A 88 -4.82 14.01 -12.26
N ALA A 89 -4.78 13.52 -11.02
CA ALA A 89 -5.01 14.25 -9.79
C ALA A 89 -4.02 13.83 -8.69
N VAL A 90 -4.13 14.47 -7.52
CA VAL A 90 -3.42 14.07 -6.30
C VAL A 90 -4.35 13.34 -5.34
N SER A 91 -3.82 12.35 -4.63
CA SER A 91 -4.40 11.84 -3.38
C SER A 91 -3.32 11.76 -2.30
N HIS A 92 -3.74 11.58 -1.04
CA HIS A 92 -2.83 11.45 0.09
C HIS A 92 -3.06 10.14 0.84
N GLY A 93 -2.01 9.34 0.99
CA GLY A 93 -1.98 8.21 1.89
C GLY A 93 -1.58 8.63 3.29
N ILE A 94 -2.44 8.38 4.28
CA ILE A 94 -2.18 8.72 5.68
C ILE A 94 -1.61 7.49 6.37
N GLY A 95 -0.46 7.70 7.00
CA GLY A 95 0.24 6.72 7.81
C GLY A 95 0.57 7.28 9.19
N SER A 96 1.18 6.42 10.00
CA SER A 96 1.82 6.85 11.25
C SER A 96 0.92 7.67 12.19
N VAL A 97 -0.38 7.34 12.22
CA VAL A 97 -1.35 7.98 13.13
C VAL A 97 -1.10 7.48 14.56
N PHE A 98 -0.60 8.36 15.42
CA PHE A 98 -0.27 8.03 16.81
C PHE A 98 -0.88 9.02 17.79
N CYS A 99 -1.29 8.51 18.95
CA CYS A 99 -1.65 9.31 20.10
C CYS A 99 -0.90 8.77 21.32
N TYR A 100 -0.13 9.63 21.98
CA TYR A 100 0.74 9.20 23.08
C TYR A 100 -0.12 8.66 24.22
N PRO A 101 0.30 7.59 24.92
CA PRO A 101 -0.50 6.91 25.93
C PRO A 101 -1.18 7.85 26.95
N GLU A 102 -0.46 8.85 27.44
CA GLU A 102 -0.92 9.87 28.40
C GLU A 102 -1.98 10.84 27.86
N TYR A 103 -2.14 10.91 26.53
CA TYR A 103 -3.09 11.77 25.83
C TYR A 103 -4.29 10.99 25.24
N ARG A 104 -4.30 9.65 25.35
CA ARG A 104 -5.41 8.81 24.89
C ARG A 104 -6.70 9.10 25.68
N GLY A 105 -7.85 8.91 25.03
CA GLY A 105 -9.16 9.14 25.63
C GLY A 105 -9.58 10.61 25.79
N LYS A 106 -8.72 11.57 25.39
CA LYS A 106 -8.97 13.02 25.52
C LYS A 106 -9.45 13.69 24.23
N GLY A 107 -9.76 12.91 23.19
CA GLY A 107 -10.25 13.41 21.90
C GLY A 107 -9.19 13.98 20.95
N TYR A 108 -7.90 13.99 21.31
CA TYR A 108 -6.86 14.57 20.46
C TYR A 108 -6.69 13.87 19.11
N ALA A 109 -6.74 12.54 19.06
CA ALA A 109 -6.69 11.80 17.80
C ALA A 109 -7.88 12.17 16.90
N SER A 110 -9.08 12.27 17.47
CA SER A 110 -10.29 12.68 16.75
C SER A 110 -10.17 14.10 16.19
N ARG A 111 -9.71 15.05 17.02
CA ARG A 111 -9.46 16.42 16.59
C ARG A 111 -8.42 16.48 15.47
N MET A 112 -7.31 15.74 15.62
CA MET A 112 -6.26 15.66 14.62
C MET A 112 -6.80 15.15 13.28
N MET A 113 -7.53 14.04 13.28
CA MET A 113 -8.07 13.48 12.02
C MET A 113 -9.07 14.44 11.37
N THR A 114 -9.92 15.12 12.15
CA THR A 114 -10.81 16.15 11.59
C THR A 114 -10.04 17.32 10.97
N GLU A 115 -9.07 17.92 11.68
CA GLU A 115 -8.26 19.02 11.13
C GLU A 115 -7.45 18.56 9.90
N LEU A 116 -6.92 17.34 9.92
CA LEU A 116 -6.12 16.79 8.82
C LEU A 116 -6.96 16.53 7.57
N GLY A 117 -8.18 16.01 7.74
CA GLY A 117 -9.10 15.76 6.62
C GLY A 117 -9.41 17.03 5.83
N GLU A 118 -9.63 18.14 6.54
CA GLU A 118 -9.86 19.45 5.94
C GLU A 118 -8.61 20.01 5.25
N VAL A 119 -7.44 19.93 5.89
CA VAL A 119 -6.19 20.44 5.31
C VAL A 119 -5.81 19.69 4.03
N LEU A 120 -5.96 18.35 4.02
CA LEU A 120 -5.57 17.53 2.88
C LEU A 120 -6.41 17.76 1.62
N LYS A 121 -7.62 18.33 1.73
CA LYS A 121 -8.51 18.62 0.59
C LYS A 121 -7.87 19.53 -0.47
N GLY A 122 -6.90 20.37 -0.07
CA GLY A 122 -6.16 21.23 -0.99
C GLY A 122 -4.64 21.11 -0.88
N TRP A 123 -4.14 20.22 -0.02
CA TRP A 123 -2.70 20.12 0.25
C TRP A 123 -1.96 19.60 -0.98
N GLN A 124 -1.00 20.39 -1.49
CA GLN A 124 -0.17 20.03 -2.65
C GLN A 124 -0.97 19.76 -3.93
N ALA A 125 -2.15 20.36 -4.06
CA ALA A 125 -3.01 20.17 -5.23
C ALA A 125 -2.32 20.61 -6.53
N GLU A 126 -1.45 21.63 -6.46
CA GLU A 126 -0.64 22.16 -7.55
C GLU A 126 0.33 21.16 -8.19
N GLU A 127 0.59 20.03 -7.53
CA GLU A 127 1.46 18.96 -8.02
C GLU A 127 0.75 18.04 -9.03
N SER A 128 -0.58 18.09 -9.09
CA SER A 128 -1.31 17.43 -10.18
C SER A 128 -1.09 18.16 -11.50
N ARG A 129 -0.93 17.40 -12.59
CA ARG A 129 -0.63 17.95 -13.92
C ARG A 129 -1.80 18.71 -14.55
N ASP A 130 -3.02 18.27 -14.25
CA ASP A 130 -4.21 18.75 -14.95
C ASP A 130 -4.95 19.82 -14.14
N ARG A 131 -5.77 19.38 -13.17
CA ARG A 131 -6.82 20.21 -12.57
C ARG A 131 -6.40 20.92 -11.28
N LYS A 132 -5.17 20.75 -10.83
CA LYS A 132 -4.65 21.28 -9.55
C LYS A 132 -5.55 20.90 -8.38
N GLU A 133 -5.84 19.61 -8.26
CA GLU A 133 -6.82 19.09 -7.29
C GLU A 133 -6.31 17.91 -6.47
N VAL A 134 -6.83 17.79 -5.25
CA VAL A 134 -6.77 16.57 -4.44
C VAL A 134 -8.14 15.92 -4.44
N VAL A 135 -8.23 14.66 -4.86
CA VAL A 135 -9.51 13.98 -5.06
C VAL A 135 -9.92 13.09 -3.88
N PHE A 136 -8.95 12.52 -3.18
CA PHE A 136 -9.22 11.81 -1.92
C PHE A 136 -8.00 11.75 -1.01
N SER A 137 -8.22 11.38 0.25
CA SER A 137 -7.18 10.82 1.11
C SER A 137 -7.60 9.43 1.59
N LYS A 138 -6.61 8.59 1.87
CA LYS A 138 -6.85 7.20 2.27
C LYS A 138 -5.96 6.79 3.42
N LEU A 139 -6.37 5.76 4.15
CA LEU A 139 -5.55 5.06 5.14
C LEU A 139 -5.94 3.60 5.21
N TYR A 140 -5.14 2.80 5.92
CA TYR A 140 -5.44 1.41 6.20
C TYR A 140 -5.57 1.25 7.72
N SER A 141 -6.79 1.09 8.20
CA SER A 141 -7.11 1.07 9.62
C SER A 141 -6.73 -0.24 10.28
N ASP A 142 -5.92 -0.17 11.34
CA ASP A 142 -5.60 -1.29 12.23
C ASP A 142 -6.47 -1.36 13.49
N ILE A 143 -7.47 -0.47 13.60
CA ILE A 143 -8.39 -0.34 14.74
C ILE A 143 -9.86 -0.53 14.30
N GLY A 144 -10.07 -1.24 13.19
CA GLY A 144 -11.40 -1.53 12.65
C GLY A 144 -12.01 -0.38 11.84
N ARG A 145 -13.30 -0.52 11.50
CA ARG A 145 -14.02 0.35 10.55
C ARG A 145 -14.56 1.65 11.15
N GLY A 146 -14.69 1.71 12.48
CA GLY A 146 -15.50 2.74 13.14
C GLY A 146 -14.80 4.06 13.39
N PHE A 147 -13.52 4.06 13.80
CA PHE A 147 -12.84 5.30 14.23
C PHE A 147 -12.71 6.31 13.08
N TYR A 148 -12.07 5.90 11.99
CA TYR A 148 -11.82 6.79 10.85
C TYR A 148 -13.10 7.11 10.06
N GLY A 149 -14.07 6.17 10.01
CA GLY A 149 -15.39 6.39 9.39
C GLY A 149 -16.15 7.56 10.02
N ARG A 150 -16.09 7.73 11.34
CA ARG A 150 -16.69 8.90 12.03
C ARG A 150 -16.05 10.24 11.64
N HIS A 151 -14.86 10.20 11.06
CA HIS A 151 -14.15 11.38 10.60
C HIS A 151 -14.20 11.54 9.07
N GLY A 152 -15.00 10.74 8.36
CA GLY A 152 -15.21 10.86 6.90
C GLY A 152 -14.38 9.89 6.04
N TRP A 153 -13.47 9.11 6.63
CA TRP A 153 -12.79 8.03 5.91
C TRP A 153 -13.64 6.76 5.92
N MET A 154 -14.50 6.62 4.92
CA MET A 154 -15.43 5.50 4.83
C MET A 154 -14.70 4.19 4.49
N PRO A 155 -15.04 3.08 5.16
CA PRO A 155 -14.37 1.80 4.95
C PRO A 155 -14.73 1.19 3.59
N PHE A 156 -13.72 0.73 2.87
CA PHE A 156 -13.87 -0.06 1.64
C PHE A 156 -13.88 -1.55 1.95
N PRO A 157 -14.39 -2.39 1.03
CA PRO A 157 -14.14 -3.83 1.06
C PRO A 157 -12.64 -4.09 1.19
N SER A 158 -12.28 -5.02 2.06
CA SER A 158 -10.89 -5.34 2.35
C SER A 158 -10.80 -6.83 2.63
N GLY A 159 -10.35 -7.57 1.63
CA GLY A 159 -10.05 -8.99 1.72
C GLY A 159 -8.62 -9.27 1.29
N HIS A 160 -8.16 -10.48 1.54
CA HIS A 160 -6.92 -10.99 0.97
C HIS A 160 -7.04 -12.50 0.76
N VAL A 161 -6.17 -13.04 -0.10
CA VAL A 161 -5.93 -14.47 -0.18
C VAL A 161 -4.56 -14.72 0.42
N GLU A 162 -4.47 -15.65 1.37
CA GLU A 162 -3.21 -16.03 2.00
C GLU A 162 -2.80 -17.46 1.69
N PHE A 163 -1.48 -17.66 1.66
CA PHE A 163 -0.83 -18.94 1.45
C PHE A 163 0.19 -19.18 2.55
N PRO A 164 0.28 -20.38 3.13
CA PRO A 164 1.45 -20.74 3.92
C PRO A 164 2.70 -20.72 3.03
N ALA A 165 3.85 -20.30 3.59
CA ALA A 165 5.12 -20.31 2.86
C ALA A 165 5.57 -21.74 2.49
N VAL A 166 5.20 -22.75 3.30
CA VAL A 166 5.38 -24.16 2.99
C VAL A 166 4.12 -24.67 2.29
N ALA A 167 4.27 -25.12 1.04
CA ALA A 167 3.19 -25.69 0.25
C ALA A 167 2.99 -27.18 0.58
N ALA A 168 1.78 -27.69 0.32
CA ALA A 168 1.59 -29.13 0.13
C ALA A 168 2.08 -29.52 -1.27
N ALA A 169 2.57 -30.75 -1.47
CA ALA A 169 3.15 -31.22 -2.75
C ALA A 169 2.22 -31.08 -3.98
N ARG A 170 0.90 -30.94 -3.78
CA ARG A 170 -0.11 -30.76 -4.84
C ARG A 170 -0.33 -29.30 -5.25
N GLU A 171 0.32 -28.35 -4.57
CA GLU A 171 0.12 -26.90 -4.72
C GLU A 171 1.36 -26.21 -5.32
N GLU A 172 2.34 -26.98 -5.79
CA GLU A 172 3.54 -26.48 -6.43
C GLU A 172 3.30 -26.35 -7.93
N GLY A 173 3.60 -25.16 -8.48
CA GLY A 173 3.65 -24.94 -9.92
C GLY A 173 4.72 -25.80 -10.59
N SER A 174 4.68 -25.86 -11.92
CA SER A 174 5.71 -26.59 -12.67
C SER A 174 7.07 -25.90 -12.61
N GLY A 175 7.08 -24.59 -12.33
CA GLY A 175 8.26 -23.73 -12.32
C GLY A 175 8.90 -23.52 -13.71
N LYS A 176 8.39 -24.18 -14.76
CA LYS A 176 8.91 -24.09 -16.12
C LYS A 176 8.46 -22.78 -16.76
N GLY A 177 9.42 -21.99 -17.24
CA GLY A 177 9.13 -20.74 -17.95
C GLY A 177 8.79 -19.55 -17.05
N VAL A 178 8.97 -19.68 -15.74
CA VAL A 178 8.80 -18.55 -14.80
C VAL A 178 10.07 -17.71 -14.77
N LYS A 179 9.96 -16.44 -15.14
CA LYS A 179 11.02 -15.44 -14.97
C LYS A 179 10.96 -14.87 -13.56
N ARG A 180 12.05 -14.99 -12.79
CA ARG A 180 12.25 -14.21 -11.56
C ARG A 180 12.56 -12.76 -11.93
N LEU A 181 11.78 -11.83 -11.42
CA LEU A 181 11.92 -10.41 -11.71
C LEU A 181 12.96 -9.77 -10.79
N VAL A 182 13.84 -8.97 -11.37
CA VAL A 182 14.77 -8.09 -10.66
C VAL A 182 14.31 -6.64 -10.75
N THR A 183 15.04 -5.71 -10.11
CA THR A 183 14.64 -4.29 -10.04
C THR A 183 14.55 -3.65 -11.43
N GLU A 184 15.45 -4.02 -12.33
CA GLU A 184 15.57 -3.49 -13.68
C GLU A 184 14.36 -3.86 -14.55
N ASP A 185 13.73 -5.02 -14.29
CA ASP A 185 12.53 -5.47 -14.99
C ASP A 185 11.29 -4.64 -14.65
N LEU A 186 11.28 -3.96 -13.49
CA LEU A 186 10.06 -3.34 -12.96
C LEU A 186 9.62 -2.12 -13.77
N LYS A 187 10.56 -1.38 -14.38
CA LYS A 187 10.24 -0.16 -15.10
C LYS A 187 9.27 -0.42 -16.25
N GLU A 188 9.60 -1.38 -17.11
CA GLU A 188 8.79 -1.73 -18.29
C GLU A 188 7.45 -2.35 -17.87
N LEU A 189 7.44 -3.14 -16.78
CA LEU A 189 6.20 -3.72 -16.26
C LEU A 189 5.26 -2.66 -15.65
N CYS A 190 5.79 -1.67 -14.93
CA CYS A 190 5.02 -0.54 -14.44
C CYS A 190 4.38 0.25 -15.60
N GLU A 191 5.16 0.54 -16.65
CA GLU A 191 4.67 1.27 -17.83
C GLU A 191 3.55 0.49 -18.54
N ALA A 192 3.72 -0.84 -18.69
CA ALA A 192 2.69 -1.70 -19.28
C ALA A 192 1.43 -1.79 -18.40
N ASP A 193 1.58 -1.99 -17.09
CA ASP A 193 0.46 -2.07 -16.14
C ASP A 193 -0.34 -0.77 -16.12
N GLU A 194 0.34 0.37 -15.99
CA GLU A 194 -0.31 1.67 -16.01
C GLU A 194 -1.06 1.93 -17.32
N GLY A 195 -0.46 1.57 -18.47
CA GLY A 195 -1.12 1.69 -19.76
C GLY A 195 -2.41 0.87 -19.84
N MET A 196 -2.38 -0.38 -19.36
CA MET A 196 -3.58 -1.22 -19.32
C MET A 196 -4.61 -0.73 -18.31
N LEU A 197 -4.18 -0.27 -17.13
CA LEU A 197 -5.05 0.28 -16.10
C LEU A 197 -5.78 1.53 -16.61
N LYS A 198 -5.06 2.42 -17.29
CA LYS A 198 -5.66 3.59 -17.93
C LYS A 198 -6.67 3.19 -19.01
N ALA A 199 -6.31 2.25 -19.90
CA ALA A 199 -7.22 1.76 -20.94
C ALA A 199 -8.46 1.05 -20.36
N LEU A 200 -8.35 0.43 -19.18
CA LEU A 200 -9.48 -0.14 -18.45
C LEU A 200 -10.38 0.97 -17.89
N MET A 201 -9.78 2.02 -17.33
CA MET A 201 -10.49 3.19 -16.78
C MET A 201 -11.21 4.03 -17.83
N GLU A 202 -10.70 4.05 -19.07
CA GLU A 202 -11.32 4.75 -20.20
C GLU A 202 -12.62 4.08 -20.70
N ARG A 203 -12.94 2.87 -20.23
CA ARG A 203 -14.15 2.14 -20.61
C ARG A 203 -15.30 2.54 -19.70
N PRO A 204 -16.40 3.13 -20.23
CA PRO A 204 -17.57 3.43 -19.43
C PRO A 204 -18.14 2.14 -18.81
N ARG A 205 -18.33 2.14 -17.49
CA ARG A 205 -18.87 0.98 -16.76
C ARG A 205 -20.40 0.93 -16.77
N GLY A 206 -21.06 2.06 -17.04
CA GLY A 206 -22.52 2.18 -17.04
C GLY A 206 -23.16 2.14 -15.64
N ASP A 207 -22.36 2.16 -14.58
CA ASP A 207 -22.80 2.17 -13.17
C ASP A 207 -22.92 3.59 -12.59
N GLY A 208 -22.56 4.62 -13.36
CA GLY A 208 -22.61 6.03 -12.95
C GLY A 208 -21.52 6.43 -11.94
N LYS A 209 -20.55 5.54 -11.65
CA LYS A 209 -19.53 5.78 -10.63
C LYS A 209 -18.29 6.44 -11.21
N THR A 210 -17.66 7.27 -10.40
CA THR A 210 -16.31 7.77 -10.70
C THR A 210 -15.30 6.71 -10.32
N THR A 211 -14.38 6.39 -11.23
CA THR A 211 -13.35 5.38 -10.99
C THR A 211 -12.04 6.05 -10.62
N VAL A 212 -11.38 5.58 -9.57
CA VAL A 212 -10.08 6.08 -9.12
C VAL A 212 -9.05 4.96 -9.05
N ALA A 213 -7.80 5.30 -9.32
CA ALA A 213 -6.68 4.38 -9.11
C ALA A 213 -5.40 5.14 -8.78
N ILE A 214 -4.56 4.57 -7.92
CA ILE A 214 -3.17 5.00 -7.79
C ILE A 214 -2.38 4.16 -8.79
N PRO A 215 -1.67 4.73 -9.77
CA PRO A 215 -0.94 3.95 -10.75
C PRO A 215 0.20 3.17 -10.07
N PRO A 216 0.40 1.87 -10.39
CA PRO A 216 1.46 1.03 -9.85
C PRO A 216 2.82 1.38 -10.49
N ASP A 217 3.29 2.59 -10.23
CA ASP A 217 4.51 3.11 -10.86
C ASP A 217 5.81 2.69 -10.14
N ALA A 218 6.93 2.95 -10.82
CA ALA A 218 8.25 2.63 -10.30
C ALA A 218 8.59 3.39 -9.00
N ALA A 219 8.00 4.56 -8.76
CA ALA A 219 8.27 5.35 -7.56
C ALA A 219 7.64 4.71 -6.31
N HIS A 220 6.44 4.14 -6.44
CA HIS A 220 5.79 3.34 -5.41
C HIS A 220 6.59 2.10 -5.06
N PHE A 221 6.97 1.30 -6.06
CA PHE A 221 7.77 0.10 -5.81
C PHE A 221 9.16 0.45 -5.25
N ALA A 222 9.77 1.56 -5.68
CA ALA A 222 11.02 2.04 -5.10
C ALA A 222 10.89 2.39 -3.61
N TRP A 223 9.77 2.98 -3.18
CA TRP A 223 9.52 3.26 -1.75
C TRP A 223 9.40 1.98 -0.91
N HIS A 224 8.61 1.00 -1.37
CA HIS A 224 8.47 -0.28 -0.68
C HIS A 224 9.80 -1.05 -0.65
N ARG A 225 10.55 -1.01 -1.76
CA ARG A 225 11.88 -1.61 -1.87
C ARG A 225 12.89 -0.97 -0.93
N ALA A 226 12.95 0.36 -0.85
CA ALA A 226 13.83 1.05 0.10
C ALA A 226 13.56 0.63 1.55
N ARG A 227 12.28 0.50 1.91
CA ARG A 227 11.87 -0.02 3.23
C ARG A 227 12.35 -1.45 3.47
N GLU A 228 12.13 -2.33 2.50
CA GLU A 228 12.55 -3.73 2.58
C GLU A 228 14.07 -3.87 2.65
N GLU A 229 14.80 -3.20 1.77
CA GLU A 229 16.27 -3.23 1.69
C GLU A 229 16.90 -2.76 3.00
N PHE A 230 16.39 -1.67 3.59
CA PHE A 230 16.88 -1.21 4.89
C PHE A 230 16.70 -2.28 5.97
N VAL A 231 15.49 -2.84 6.09
CA VAL A 231 15.19 -3.85 7.13
C VAL A 231 15.96 -5.14 6.88
N THR A 232 16.06 -5.60 5.64
CA THR A 232 16.78 -6.83 5.28
C THR A 232 18.28 -6.69 5.42
N GLN A 233 18.85 -5.53 5.11
CA GLN A 233 20.26 -5.25 5.35
C GLN A 233 20.58 -5.29 6.86
N VAL A 234 19.76 -4.67 7.70
CA VAL A 234 19.97 -4.69 9.17
C VAL A 234 19.80 -6.08 9.74
N LEU A 235 18.74 -6.79 9.35
CA LEU A 235 18.48 -8.12 9.87
C LEU A 235 19.49 -9.11 9.29
N PHE A 236 19.53 -9.30 7.98
CA PHE A 236 20.21 -10.40 7.29
C PHE A 236 21.59 -10.06 6.73
N GLY A 237 22.01 -8.79 6.73
CA GLY A 237 23.29 -8.37 6.14
C GLY A 237 23.31 -8.39 4.61
N ARG A 238 22.17 -8.61 3.96
CA ARG A 238 21.98 -8.67 2.51
C ARG A 238 20.58 -8.18 2.13
N VAL A 239 20.39 -7.87 0.85
CA VAL A 239 19.10 -7.45 0.28
C VAL A 239 18.55 -8.50 -0.69
N PRO A 240 17.21 -8.61 -0.87
CA PRO A 240 16.63 -9.50 -1.86
C PRO A 240 16.96 -9.09 -3.30
N GLU A 241 17.36 -10.02 -4.14
CA GLU A 241 17.51 -9.75 -5.59
C GLU A 241 16.19 -9.96 -6.33
N VAL A 242 15.44 -11.00 -5.94
CA VAL A 242 14.15 -11.37 -6.54
C VAL A 242 13.03 -10.51 -5.95
N ARG A 243 12.43 -9.69 -6.82
CA ARG A 243 11.35 -8.73 -6.52
C ARG A 243 9.98 -9.18 -6.99
N GLY A 244 9.94 -10.23 -7.81
CA GLY A 244 8.72 -10.68 -8.44
C GLY A 244 8.89 -11.95 -9.25
N ALA A 245 7.80 -12.37 -9.89
CA ALA A 245 7.79 -13.44 -10.86
C ALA A 245 6.84 -13.11 -12.01
N LEU A 246 7.17 -13.61 -13.20
CA LEU A 246 6.39 -13.45 -14.42
C LEU A 246 6.34 -14.77 -15.18
N VAL A 247 5.17 -15.10 -15.72
CA VAL A 247 4.95 -16.26 -16.59
C VAL A 247 4.04 -15.87 -17.75
N GLY A 248 4.15 -16.59 -18.86
CA GLY A 248 3.36 -16.36 -20.07
C GLY A 248 4.01 -15.41 -21.06
N GLU A 249 3.39 -15.31 -22.24
CA GLU A 249 3.84 -14.48 -23.35
C GLU A 249 3.14 -13.12 -23.34
N VAL A 250 3.76 -12.11 -23.95
CA VAL A 250 3.17 -10.78 -24.07
C VAL A 250 1.77 -10.89 -24.66
N GLY A 251 0.79 -10.43 -23.89
CA GLY A 251 -0.61 -10.46 -24.20
C GLY A 251 -1.45 -11.36 -23.29
N SER A 252 -0.83 -12.34 -22.64
CA SER A 252 -1.41 -13.29 -21.69
C SER A 252 -0.52 -13.51 -20.46
N ARG A 253 0.34 -12.53 -20.13
CA ARG A 253 1.25 -12.63 -19.00
C ARG A 253 0.49 -12.57 -17.67
N VAL A 254 1.02 -13.28 -16.69
CA VAL A 254 0.70 -13.11 -15.27
C VAL A 254 1.98 -12.78 -14.55
N TRP A 255 1.99 -11.69 -13.79
CA TRP A 255 3.14 -11.33 -12.97
C TRP A 255 2.75 -10.76 -11.62
N ALA A 256 3.65 -10.91 -10.66
CA ALA A 256 3.53 -10.32 -9.34
C ALA A 256 4.83 -9.63 -8.95
N VAL A 257 4.70 -8.52 -8.22
CA VAL A 257 5.78 -7.83 -7.51
C VAL A 257 5.49 -7.89 -6.02
N TRP A 258 6.50 -8.05 -5.17
CA TRP A 258 6.29 -8.23 -3.73
C TRP A 258 7.29 -7.50 -2.83
N THR A 259 6.98 -7.50 -1.54
CA THR A 259 7.83 -7.01 -0.45
C THR A 259 7.68 -7.89 0.79
N ARG A 260 8.69 -7.94 1.65
CA ARG A 260 8.70 -8.73 2.89
C ARG A 260 8.54 -7.84 4.12
N GLY A 261 7.56 -8.15 4.96
CA GLY A 261 7.31 -7.53 6.26
C GLY A 261 7.79 -8.41 7.40
N PHE A 262 8.70 -7.88 8.24
CA PHE A 262 9.38 -8.62 9.31
C PHE A 262 8.84 -8.32 10.73
N TYR A 263 7.54 -8.48 10.96
CA TYR A 263 6.92 -8.16 12.26
C TYR A 263 7.44 -9.04 13.42
N GLY A 264 7.89 -10.26 13.12
CA GLY A 264 8.50 -11.20 14.06
C GLY A 264 10.03 -11.24 14.05
N LYS A 265 10.70 -10.25 13.45
CA LYS A 265 12.16 -10.25 13.26
C LYS A 265 12.62 -11.53 12.54
N LYS A 266 13.82 -12.03 12.81
CA LYS A 266 14.28 -13.34 12.31
C LYS A 266 13.70 -14.53 13.05
N ASP A 267 13.36 -14.33 14.32
CA ASP A 267 13.17 -15.42 15.27
C ASP A 267 11.73 -15.97 15.24
N GLU A 268 10.78 -15.19 14.73
CA GLU A 268 9.38 -15.60 14.62
C GLU A 268 8.86 -15.53 13.17
N PRO A 269 9.34 -16.38 12.24
CA PRO A 269 8.90 -16.37 10.83
C PRO A 269 7.39 -16.39 10.63
N LYS A 270 6.65 -17.05 11.53
CA LYS A 270 5.17 -17.12 11.49
C LYS A 270 4.47 -15.75 11.58
N LYS A 271 5.14 -14.73 12.14
CA LYS A 271 4.63 -13.35 12.20
C LYS A 271 5.03 -12.52 10.98
N ASN A 272 5.95 -13.02 10.16
CA ASN A 272 6.44 -12.32 8.98
C ASN A 272 5.61 -12.70 7.75
N THR A 273 5.41 -11.73 6.86
CA THR A 273 4.56 -11.89 5.67
C THR A 273 5.29 -11.38 4.44
N LEU A 274 5.29 -12.16 3.37
CA LEU A 274 5.59 -11.65 2.04
C LEU A 274 4.28 -11.14 1.44
N TYR A 275 4.20 -9.85 1.18
CA TYR A 275 3.03 -9.25 0.54
C TYR A 275 3.25 -9.14 -0.95
N ILE A 276 2.33 -9.69 -1.74
CA ILE A 276 2.22 -9.32 -3.14
C ILE A 276 1.75 -7.86 -3.19
N LEU A 277 2.65 -6.98 -3.63
CA LEU A 277 2.41 -5.56 -3.81
C LEU A 277 1.40 -5.34 -4.92
N ARG A 278 1.64 -5.97 -6.08
CA ARG A 278 0.80 -5.90 -7.28
C ARG A 278 0.76 -7.27 -7.96
N LEU A 279 -0.42 -7.77 -8.31
CA LEU A 279 -0.65 -8.94 -9.16
C LEU A 279 -1.39 -8.51 -10.43
N VAL A 280 -0.86 -8.87 -11.59
CA VAL A 280 -1.44 -8.50 -12.89
C VAL A 280 -1.74 -9.76 -13.69
N VAL A 281 -2.94 -9.79 -14.27
CA VAL A 281 -3.38 -10.76 -15.28
C VAL A 281 -3.74 -9.96 -16.52
N GLU A 282 -2.92 -10.02 -17.58
CA GLU A 282 -3.11 -9.14 -18.76
C GLU A 282 -4.48 -9.34 -19.44
N GLU A 283 -4.98 -10.56 -19.47
CA GLU A 283 -6.29 -10.85 -20.06
C GLU A 283 -7.42 -10.13 -19.32
N GLU A 284 -7.37 -10.09 -17.97
CA GLU A 284 -8.35 -9.37 -17.14
C GLU A 284 -8.21 -7.86 -17.32
N MET A 285 -6.97 -7.34 -17.36
CA MET A 285 -6.72 -5.91 -17.57
C MET A 285 -7.21 -5.43 -18.94
N LYS A 286 -7.27 -6.32 -19.94
CA LYS A 286 -7.87 -6.06 -21.25
C LYS A 286 -9.40 -6.19 -21.26
N GLY A 287 -10.04 -6.48 -20.13
CA GLY A 287 -11.47 -6.76 -19.98
C GLY A 287 -11.90 -8.10 -20.59
N GLY A 288 -10.95 -9.00 -20.84
CA GLY A 288 -11.22 -10.36 -21.26
C GLY A 288 -11.48 -11.28 -20.07
N LYS A 289 -11.88 -12.52 -20.36
CA LYS A 289 -11.98 -13.59 -19.37
C LYS A 289 -10.85 -14.59 -19.64
N ALA A 290 -9.91 -14.68 -18.71
CA ALA A 290 -8.86 -15.69 -18.77
C ALA A 290 -9.48 -17.11 -18.68
N ASP A 291 -8.87 -18.06 -19.39
CA ASP A 291 -9.17 -19.47 -19.17
C ASP A 291 -8.80 -19.86 -17.74
N GLU A 292 -9.75 -20.44 -17.00
CA GLU A 292 -9.62 -20.64 -15.56
C GLU A 292 -8.52 -21.63 -15.19
N ASP A 293 -8.30 -22.66 -16.02
CA ASP A 293 -7.28 -23.68 -15.79
C ASP A 293 -5.88 -23.21 -16.23
N VAL A 294 -5.81 -22.38 -17.27
CA VAL A 294 -4.58 -21.67 -17.64
C VAL A 294 -4.19 -20.67 -16.54
N LEU A 295 -5.13 -19.84 -16.10
CA LEU A 295 -4.90 -18.85 -15.05
C LEU A 295 -4.47 -19.51 -13.74
N ALA A 296 -5.15 -20.58 -13.31
CA ALA A 296 -4.76 -21.32 -12.11
C ALA A 296 -3.33 -21.85 -12.22
N ARG A 297 -2.92 -22.43 -13.35
CA ARG A 297 -1.53 -22.90 -13.56
C ARG A 297 -0.51 -21.76 -13.50
N GLN A 298 -0.78 -20.64 -14.18
CA GLN A 298 0.10 -19.47 -14.16
C GLN A 298 0.22 -18.86 -12.75
N LEU A 299 -0.89 -18.81 -12.00
CA LEU A 299 -0.87 -18.35 -10.61
C LEU A 299 -0.13 -19.33 -9.69
N ALA A 300 -0.27 -20.65 -9.89
CA ALA A 300 0.51 -21.64 -9.14
C ALA A 300 2.02 -21.43 -9.33
N ASP A 301 2.44 -21.14 -10.56
CA ASP A 301 3.83 -20.84 -10.89
C ASP A 301 4.34 -19.56 -10.22
N VAL A 302 3.57 -18.45 -10.30
CA VAL A 302 3.93 -17.17 -9.66
C VAL A 302 3.93 -17.27 -8.13
N VAL A 303 2.90 -17.87 -7.53
CA VAL A 303 2.78 -18.09 -6.08
C VAL A 303 3.84 -19.07 -5.60
N GLY A 304 4.23 -20.05 -6.42
CA GLY A 304 5.34 -20.98 -6.13
C GLY A 304 6.64 -20.22 -5.85
N VAL A 305 7.02 -19.30 -6.75
CA VAL A 305 8.21 -18.46 -6.55
C VAL A 305 8.05 -17.55 -5.32
N ALA A 306 6.87 -16.95 -5.12
CA ALA A 306 6.62 -16.13 -3.94
C ALA A 306 6.75 -16.93 -2.62
N ARG A 307 6.29 -18.19 -2.59
CA ARG A 307 6.45 -19.09 -1.44
C ARG A 307 7.91 -19.47 -1.21
N GLU A 308 8.67 -19.74 -2.27
CA GLU A 308 10.12 -19.97 -2.17
C GLU A 308 10.85 -18.77 -1.57
N GLU A 309 10.58 -17.57 -2.08
CA GLU A 309 11.13 -16.33 -1.55
C GLU A 309 10.66 -16.05 -0.11
N ALA A 310 9.42 -16.39 0.23
CA ALA A 310 8.95 -16.30 1.61
C ALA A 310 9.77 -17.22 2.52
N ARG A 311 10.01 -18.48 2.13
CA ARG A 311 10.82 -19.42 2.92
C ARG A 311 12.26 -18.96 3.07
N GLU A 312 12.89 -18.58 1.96
CA GLU A 312 14.30 -18.13 1.91
C GLU A 312 14.56 -16.95 2.86
N TRP A 313 13.57 -16.06 3.02
CA TRP A 313 13.70 -14.88 3.86
C TRP A 313 13.03 -15.01 5.23
N GLY A 314 12.47 -16.17 5.58
CA GLY A 314 11.83 -16.38 6.88
C GLY A 314 10.49 -15.64 7.04
N CYS A 315 9.70 -15.56 5.97
CA CYS A 315 8.28 -15.23 6.00
C CYS A 315 7.44 -16.51 6.16
N GLY A 316 6.45 -16.48 7.06
CA GLY A 316 5.60 -17.64 7.33
C GLY A 316 4.44 -17.79 6.34
N LYS A 317 4.07 -16.69 5.68
CA LYS A 317 2.98 -16.67 4.69
C LYS A 317 3.19 -15.65 3.57
N VAL A 318 2.43 -15.83 2.50
CA VAL A 318 2.25 -14.90 1.37
C VAL A 318 0.83 -14.35 1.40
N GLU A 319 0.66 -13.05 1.16
CA GLU A 319 -0.67 -12.41 1.07
C GLU A 319 -0.87 -11.66 -0.25
N VAL A 320 -2.02 -11.88 -0.89
CA VAL A 320 -2.51 -11.14 -2.07
C VAL A 320 -3.71 -10.31 -1.65
N TRP A 321 -3.60 -8.98 -1.68
CA TRP A 321 -4.67 -8.10 -1.21
C TRP A 321 -5.69 -7.81 -2.32
N ASN A 322 -6.98 -7.87 -1.98
CA ASN A 322 -8.10 -7.48 -2.85
C ASN A 322 -8.02 -7.99 -4.31
N PRO A 323 -7.70 -9.29 -4.57
CA PRO A 323 -7.77 -9.80 -5.93
C PRO A 323 -9.21 -9.77 -6.45
N SER A 324 -9.38 -9.71 -7.77
CA SER A 324 -10.70 -9.83 -8.40
C SER A 324 -11.36 -11.18 -8.09
N ALA A 325 -12.67 -11.31 -8.33
CA ALA A 325 -13.37 -12.56 -8.04
C ALA A 325 -12.83 -13.76 -8.84
N SER A 326 -12.47 -13.56 -10.11
CA SER A 326 -11.85 -14.56 -10.98
C SER A 326 -10.47 -14.97 -10.46
N VAL A 327 -9.62 -14.01 -10.13
CA VAL A 327 -8.28 -14.28 -9.58
C VAL A 327 -8.37 -14.93 -8.22
N CYS A 328 -9.31 -14.51 -7.36
CA CYS A 328 -9.55 -15.14 -6.06
C CYS A 328 -9.89 -16.63 -6.21
N GLY A 329 -10.85 -16.97 -7.09
CA GLY A 329 -11.23 -18.36 -7.33
C GLY A 329 -10.06 -19.20 -7.88
N ALA A 330 -9.26 -18.62 -8.77
CA ALA A 330 -8.06 -19.31 -9.29
C ALA A 330 -6.97 -19.47 -8.22
N LEU A 331 -6.77 -18.49 -7.33
CA LEU A 331 -5.85 -18.57 -6.20
C LEU A 331 -6.29 -19.64 -5.17
N GLU A 332 -7.58 -19.78 -4.92
CA GLU A 332 -8.13 -20.82 -4.04
C GLU A 332 -7.86 -22.23 -4.58
N LYS A 333 -7.97 -22.43 -5.91
CA LYS A 333 -7.62 -23.71 -6.56
C LYS A 333 -6.17 -24.14 -6.36
N VAL A 334 -5.27 -23.19 -6.10
CA VAL A 334 -3.83 -23.44 -5.92
C VAL A 334 -3.39 -23.36 -4.46
N GLY A 335 -4.34 -23.54 -3.53
CA GLY A 335 -4.06 -23.62 -2.09
C GLY A 335 -4.16 -22.30 -1.34
N GLY A 336 -4.76 -21.28 -1.96
CA GLY A 336 -5.05 -20.00 -1.32
C GLY A 336 -6.26 -20.11 -0.40
N THR A 337 -6.21 -19.40 0.72
CA THR A 337 -7.36 -19.23 1.62
C THR A 337 -7.83 -17.79 1.59
N LYS A 338 -9.08 -17.56 1.21
CA LYS A 338 -9.70 -16.24 1.27
C LYS A 338 -9.96 -15.83 2.71
N VAL A 339 -9.60 -14.59 3.04
CA VAL A 339 -9.80 -13.98 4.36
C VAL A 339 -10.43 -12.60 4.18
N ASP A 340 -11.54 -12.36 4.86
CA ASP A 340 -12.14 -11.03 4.97
C ASP A 340 -11.57 -10.29 6.19
N ARG A 341 -11.03 -9.10 5.98
CA ARG A 341 -10.38 -8.32 7.04
C ARG A 341 -11.41 -7.50 7.80
N GLU A 342 -11.57 -7.81 9.08
CA GLU A 342 -12.52 -7.11 9.96
C GLU A 342 -11.86 -6.08 10.90
N LYS A 343 -10.56 -6.22 11.18
CA LYS A 343 -9.87 -5.44 12.22
C LYS A 343 -8.65 -4.69 11.72
N GLN A 344 -7.83 -5.31 10.88
CA GLN A 344 -6.52 -4.80 10.47
C GLN A 344 -6.44 -4.53 8.97
N GLY A 345 -5.68 -3.49 8.60
CA GLY A 345 -5.45 -3.10 7.23
C GLY A 345 -6.73 -2.76 6.43
N ILE A 346 -7.77 -2.22 7.06
CA ILE A 346 -9.03 -1.91 6.38
C ILE A 346 -8.83 -0.62 5.58
N ALA A 347 -8.90 -0.68 4.26
CA ALA A 347 -8.83 0.51 3.43
C ALA A 347 -9.98 1.45 3.80
N SER A 348 -9.68 2.73 4.02
CA SER A 348 -10.67 3.75 4.32
C SER A 348 -10.35 5.02 3.54
N VAL A 349 -11.35 5.58 2.87
CA VAL A 349 -11.18 6.70 1.94
C VAL A 349 -12.10 7.84 2.31
N MET A 350 -11.55 9.05 2.33
CA MET A 350 -12.30 10.29 2.39
C MET A 350 -12.30 10.90 0.99
N TRP A 351 -13.47 10.92 0.36
CA TRP A 351 -13.67 11.51 -0.96
C TRP A 351 -13.81 13.03 -0.85
N TYR A 352 -13.11 13.77 -1.70
CA TYR A 352 -13.15 15.24 -1.74
C TYR A 352 -13.90 15.82 -2.95
N GLY A 353 -14.39 14.95 -3.85
CA GLY A 353 -15.21 15.34 -4.98
C GLY A 353 -16.63 15.73 -4.57
N LYS A 354 -17.61 15.53 -5.47
CA LYS A 354 -18.97 15.99 -5.22
C LYS A 354 -19.64 15.16 -4.13
N GLU A 355 -20.41 15.82 -3.27
CA GLU A 355 -21.21 15.14 -2.26
C GLU A 355 -22.22 14.18 -2.92
N GLY A 356 -22.34 12.96 -2.38
CA GLY A 356 -23.21 11.91 -2.92
C GLY A 356 -22.64 11.14 -4.11
N GLU A 357 -21.44 11.49 -4.59
CA GLU A 357 -20.76 10.74 -5.63
C GLU A 357 -20.21 9.41 -5.09
N GLU A 358 -20.57 8.31 -5.75
CA GLU A 358 -19.99 7.00 -5.46
C GLU A 358 -18.70 6.81 -6.25
N ILE A 359 -17.68 6.27 -5.58
CA ILE A 359 -16.39 5.97 -6.19
C ILE A 359 -16.12 4.48 -6.21
N GLU A 360 -15.50 4.03 -7.29
CA GLU A 360 -14.89 2.70 -7.41
C GLU A 360 -13.37 2.84 -7.37
N TRP A 361 -12.70 2.10 -6.50
CA TRP A 361 -11.24 2.12 -6.40
C TRP A 361 -10.62 0.87 -7.03
N LEU A 362 -10.05 1.05 -8.23
CA LEU A 362 -9.32 -0.01 -8.93
C LEU A 362 -7.91 -0.20 -8.38
N ALA A 363 -7.44 -1.45 -8.45
CA ALA A 363 -6.10 -1.85 -8.04
C ALA A 363 -5.74 -1.40 -6.60
N ASN A 364 -6.71 -1.44 -5.68
CA ASN A 364 -6.48 -1.24 -4.24
C ASN A 364 -5.76 -2.45 -3.62
N GLU A 365 -4.53 -2.69 -4.07
CA GLU A 365 -3.66 -3.77 -3.61
C GLU A 365 -2.62 -3.23 -2.63
N LYS A 366 -1.69 -4.09 -2.19
CA LYS A 366 -0.76 -3.70 -1.13
C LYS A 366 0.21 -2.60 -1.55
N TYR A 367 0.52 -2.42 -2.83
CA TYR A 367 1.39 -1.31 -3.28
C TYR A 367 0.80 0.07 -2.95
N ALA A 368 -0.53 0.17 -2.91
CA ALA A 368 -1.23 1.38 -2.54
C ALA A 368 -1.16 1.64 -1.02
N TRP A 369 -0.66 0.71 -0.20
CA TRP A 369 -0.37 0.94 1.22
C TRP A 369 0.82 1.89 1.42
N CYS A 370 0.74 2.67 2.50
CA CYS A 370 1.36 3.98 2.78
C CYS A 370 0.72 5.13 2.01
#